data_AF-A0A497JF26-F1
#
_entry.id   AF-A0A497JF26-F1
#
_cell.length_a   1.000
_cell.length_b   1.000
_cell.length_c   1.000
_cell.angle_alpha   90.00
_cell.angle_beta   90.00
_cell.angle_gamma   90.00
#
_symmetry.space_group_name_H-M   'P 1'
#
loop_
_entity.id
_entity.type
_entity.pdbx_description
1 polymer ?
#
loop_
_entity_poly.entity_id
_entity_poly.type
_entity_poly.pdbx_seq_one_letter_code
_entity_poly.pdbx_strand_id
1 'polypeptide(L)'
;MIKLDEIREKIKEAVAKAIDSGTHINFATASEAIAKKLGLSERWIEYTHVEFRNKLNEMAYKRTPYKERVLLLPHCLRNSKECKAPYTDEGLQCTECGKCKIDPLIKEAKKLGYKGAFVCPGGSIVMELIKKYRPKAVL
;
A
#
# COMPACT_ATOMS: atom_id res chain seq x y z
N MET A 1 -9.18 21.23 -17.04
CA MET A 1 -8.21 20.19 -16.63
C MET A 1 -8.66 19.67 -15.27
N ILE A 2 -9.14 18.43 -15.20
CA ILE A 2 -9.64 17.84 -13.93
C ILE A 2 -8.45 17.70 -12.97
N LYS A 3 -8.61 18.12 -11.70
CA LYS A 3 -7.54 18.00 -10.70
C LYS A 3 -7.33 16.52 -10.33
N LEU A 4 -6.09 16.11 -10.10
CA LEU A 4 -5.73 14.71 -9.81
C LEU A 4 -6.56 14.08 -8.68
N ASP A 5 -6.85 14.86 -7.64
CA ASP A 5 -7.63 14.40 -6.49
C ASP A 5 -9.10 14.15 -6.85
N GLU A 6 -9.67 14.96 -7.75
CA GLU A 6 -11.04 14.78 -8.22
C GLU A 6 -11.19 13.47 -9.02
N ILE A 7 -10.17 13.08 -9.79
CA ILE A 7 -10.15 11.79 -10.49
C ILE A 7 -10.12 10.64 -9.48
N ARG A 8 -9.27 10.73 -8.45
CA ARG A 8 -9.15 9.69 -7.41
C ARG A 8 -10.46 9.50 -6.65
N GLU A 9 -11.13 10.58 -6.27
CA GLU A 9 -12.42 10.49 -5.57
C GLU A 9 -13.50 9.86 -6.45
N LYS A 10 -13.59 10.25 -7.73
CA LYS A 10 -14.51 9.62 -8.69
C LYS A 10 -14.28 8.12 -8.84
N ILE A 11 -13.01 7.68 -8.85
CA ILE A 11 -12.66 6.25 -8.92
C ILE A 11 -13.08 5.53 -7.64
N LYS A 12 -12.77 6.08 -6.45
CA LYS A 12 -13.15 5.48 -5.17
C LYS A 12 -14.66 5.32 -5.02
N GLU A 13 -15.42 6.33 -5.43
CA GLU A 13 -16.89 6.27 -5.44
C GLU A 13 -17.41 5.19 -6.39
N ALA A 14 -16.84 5.10 -7.60
CA ALA A 14 -17.22 4.07 -8.57
C ALA A 14 -16.90 2.66 -8.07
N VAL A 15 -15.73 2.47 -7.45
CA VAL A 15 -15.31 1.20 -6.82
C VAL A 15 -16.25 0.80 -5.69
N ALA A 16 -16.62 1.73 -4.81
CA ALA A 16 -17.54 1.46 -3.70
C ALA A 16 -18.91 0.98 -4.23
N LYS A 17 -19.49 1.70 -5.19
CA LYS A 17 -20.76 1.33 -5.82
C LYS A 17 -20.71 -0.04 -6.50
N ALA A 18 -19.59 -0.37 -7.14
CA ALA A 18 -19.40 -1.66 -7.78
C ALA A 18 -19.32 -2.80 -6.76
N ILE A 19 -18.60 -2.63 -5.64
CA ILE A 19 -18.52 -3.66 -4.59
C ILE A 19 -19.89 -3.90 -3.94
N ASP A 20 -20.65 -2.83 -3.68
CA ASP A 20 -21.95 -2.91 -3.02
C ASP A 20 -23.04 -3.56 -3.90
N SER A 21 -22.84 -3.66 -5.21
CA SER A 21 -23.81 -4.28 -6.13
C SER A 21 -23.88 -5.82 -6.03
N GLY A 22 -23.05 -6.43 -5.18
CA GLY A 22 -23.10 -7.87 -4.85
C GLY A 22 -22.85 -8.81 -6.05
N THR A 23 -22.33 -8.28 -7.16
CA THR A 23 -22.13 -9.02 -8.41
C THR A 23 -20.80 -9.76 -8.36
N HIS A 24 -20.71 -10.94 -8.98
CA HIS A 24 -19.41 -11.56 -9.25
C HIS A 24 -18.62 -10.67 -10.21
N ILE A 25 -17.71 -9.88 -9.66
CA ILE A 25 -16.97 -8.89 -10.41
C ILE A 25 -15.57 -9.42 -10.70
N ASN A 26 -15.25 -9.51 -11.98
CA ASN A 26 -13.87 -9.56 -12.42
C ASN A 26 -13.26 -8.15 -12.30
N PHE A 27 -12.34 -7.95 -11.35
CA PHE A 27 -11.74 -6.63 -11.09
C PHE A 27 -10.99 -6.06 -12.29
N ALA A 28 -10.42 -6.89 -13.17
CA ALA A 28 -9.73 -6.39 -14.36
C ALA A 28 -10.74 -5.73 -15.31
N THR A 29 -11.79 -6.47 -15.69
CA THR A 29 -12.85 -5.98 -16.58
C THR A 29 -13.61 -4.80 -15.96
N ALA A 30 -13.87 -4.82 -14.65
CA ALA A 30 -14.52 -3.71 -13.97
C ALA A 30 -13.64 -2.45 -13.91
N SER A 31 -12.33 -2.60 -13.73
CA SER A 31 -11.40 -1.46 -13.73
C SER A 31 -11.34 -0.79 -15.09
N GLU A 32 -11.27 -1.58 -16.18
CA GLU A 32 -11.36 -1.07 -17.56
C GLU A 32 -12.67 -0.33 -17.81
N ALA A 33 -13.80 -0.92 -17.40
CA ALA A 33 -15.12 -0.33 -17.59
C ALA A 33 -15.27 1.01 -16.84
N ILE A 34 -14.79 1.08 -15.59
CA ILE A 34 -14.80 2.32 -14.79
C ILE A 34 -13.91 3.38 -15.43
N ALA A 35 -12.68 3.04 -15.81
CA ALA A 35 -11.76 3.99 -16.45
C ALA A 35 -12.35 4.53 -17.77
N LYS A 36 -12.90 3.66 -18.62
CA LYS A 36 -13.54 4.04 -19.89
C LYS A 36 -14.76 4.94 -19.67
N LYS A 37 -15.63 4.60 -18.70
CA LYS A 37 -16.81 5.40 -18.36
C LYS A 37 -16.44 6.81 -17.86
N LEU A 38 -15.31 6.92 -17.16
CA LEU A 38 -14.79 8.19 -16.66
C LEU A 38 -13.90 8.94 -17.69
N GLY A 39 -13.71 8.39 -18.89
CA GLY A 39 -12.86 8.99 -19.93
C GLY A 39 -11.37 9.04 -19.56
N LEU A 40 -10.90 8.10 -18.74
CA LEU A 40 -9.55 8.06 -18.20
C LEU A 40 -8.61 7.19 -19.04
N SER A 41 -7.32 7.53 -19.02
CA SER A 41 -6.27 6.76 -19.68
C SER A 41 -5.98 5.42 -19.00
N GLU A 42 -5.28 4.54 -19.71
CA GLU A 42 -4.92 3.18 -19.25
C GLU A 42 -4.22 3.17 -17.89
N ARG A 43 -3.40 4.18 -17.58
CA ARG A 43 -2.76 4.36 -16.27
C ARG A 43 -3.74 4.30 -15.09
N TRP A 44 -4.99 4.73 -15.28
CA TRP A 44 -6.01 4.73 -14.24
C TRP A 44 -6.69 3.38 -14.05
N ILE A 45 -6.56 2.45 -15.00
CA ILE A 45 -7.05 1.08 -14.86
C ILE A 45 -6.31 0.40 -13.71
N GLU A 46 -4.98 0.46 -13.70
CA GLU A 46 -4.15 -0.10 -12.63
C GLU A 46 -4.45 0.53 -11.26
N TYR A 47 -4.59 1.86 -11.23
CA TYR A 47 -5.00 2.56 -10.02
C TYR A 47 -6.37 2.08 -9.52
N THR A 48 -7.35 1.92 -10.42
CA THR A 48 -8.69 1.43 -10.09
C THR A 48 -8.65 0.01 -9.54
N HIS A 49 -7.79 -0.86 -10.11
CA HIS A 49 -7.59 -2.22 -9.60
C HIS A 49 -7.06 -2.21 -8.16
N VAL A 50 -6.08 -1.35 -7.87
CA VAL A 50 -5.56 -1.17 -6.51
C VAL A 50 -6.65 -0.69 -5.56
N GLU A 51 -7.47 0.28 -5.96
CA GLU A 51 -8.58 0.78 -5.12
C GLU A 51 -9.64 -0.30 -4.86
N PHE A 52 -9.95 -1.17 -5.82
CA PHE A 52 -10.81 -2.34 -5.58
C PHE A 52 -10.25 -3.23 -4.46
N ARG A 53 -8.97 -3.61 -4.56
CA ARG A 53 -8.31 -4.46 -3.56
C ARG A 53 -8.26 -3.78 -2.20
N ASN A 54 -7.94 -2.50 -2.16
CA ASN A 54 -7.93 -1.71 -0.93
C ASN A 54 -9.31 -1.69 -0.29
N LYS A 55 -10.37 -1.39 -1.06
CA LYS A 55 -11.72 -1.28 -0.53
C LYS A 55 -12.26 -2.60 0.01
N LEU A 56 -12.01 -3.70 -0.68
CA LEU A 56 -12.42 -5.04 -0.23
C LEU A 56 -11.73 -5.45 1.07
N ASN A 57 -10.45 -5.09 1.23
CA ASN A 57 -9.66 -5.47 2.40
C ASN A 57 -9.72 -4.42 3.52
N GLU A 58 -10.29 -3.23 3.28
CA GLU A 58 -10.26 -2.09 4.19
C GLU A 58 -10.76 -2.46 5.59
N MET A 59 -11.92 -3.13 5.66
CA MET A 59 -12.54 -3.49 6.93
C MET A 59 -11.77 -4.60 7.66
N ALA A 60 -11.27 -5.61 6.93
CA ALA A 60 -10.46 -6.67 7.51
C ALA A 60 -9.13 -6.11 8.06
N TYR A 61 -8.48 -5.23 7.31
CA TYR A 61 -7.27 -4.52 7.74
C TYR A 61 -7.53 -3.71 9.01
N LYS A 62 -8.56 -2.86 9.02
CA LYS A 62 -8.92 -2.01 10.17
C LYS A 62 -9.20 -2.81 11.44
N ARG A 63 -9.81 -3.99 11.33
CA ARG A 63 -10.11 -4.89 12.47
C ARG A 63 -8.90 -5.68 12.97
N THR A 64 -7.86 -5.83 12.17
CA THR A 64 -6.66 -6.59 12.55
C THR A 64 -5.87 -5.82 13.61
N PRO A 65 -5.53 -6.35 14.80
CA PRO A 65 -4.73 -5.61 15.78
C PRO A 65 -3.33 -5.23 15.24
N TYR A 66 -2.77 -4.07 15.65
CA TYR A 66 -1.46 -3.60 15.17
C TYR A 66 -0.34 -4.64 15.33
N LYS A 67 -0.31 -5.36 16.47
CA LYS A 67 0.65 -6.45 16.74
C LYS A 67 0.59 -7.64 15.76
N GLU A 68 -0.41 -7.67 14.88
CA GLU A 68 -0.58 -8.66 13.82
C GLU A 68 -0.37 -8.07 12.42
N ARG A 69 -0.08 -6.76 12.32
CA ARG A 69 0.18 -6.03 11.08
C ARG A 69 1.67 -5.82 10.85
N VAL A 70 2.06 -5.81 9.59
CA VAL A 70 3.39 -5.36 9.16
C VAL A 70 3.25 -4.14 8.26
N LEU A 71 4.18 -3.20 8.39
CA LEU A 71 4.36 -2.08 7.46
C LEU A 71 5.54 -2.36 6.53
N LEU A 72 5.34 -2.24 5.23
CA LEU A 72 6.39 -2.39 4.21
C LEU A 72 6.58 -1.05 3.50
N LEU A 73 7.80 -0.52 3.55
CA LEU A 73 8.15 0.75 2.95
C LEU A 73 9.14 0.54 1.80
N PRO A 74 8.97 1.20 0.64
CA PRO A 74 9.94 1.09 -0.44
C PRO A 74 11.25 1.82 -0.09
N HIS A 75 12.41 1.20 -0.37
CA HIS A 75 13.71 1.86 -0.14
C HIS A 75 13.84 3.18 -0.90
N CYS A 76 13.07 3.36 -1.98
CA CYS A 76 13.15 4.54 -2.85
C CYS A 76 12.76 5.83 -2.11
N LEU A 77 12.04 5.73 -0.99
CA LEU A 77 11.70 6.86 -0.14
C LEU A 77 12.88 7.34 0.72
N ARG A 78 14.00 6.60 0.75
CA ARG A 78 15.21 7.01 1.47
C ARG A 78 15.84 8.21 0.78
N ASN A 79 16.52 9.04 1.57
CA ASN A 79 17.42 10.04 1.02
C ASN A 79 18.71 9.33 0.56
N SER A 80 18.84 9.09 -0.74
CA SER A 80 19.93 8.27 -1.29
C SER A 80 21.33 8.83 -1.06
N LYS A 81 21.45 10.16 -0.93
CA LYS A 81 22.73 10.85 -0.70
C LYS A 81 23.19 10.74 0.75
N GLU A 82 22.25 10.76 1.70
CA GLU A 82 22.57 10.88 3.11
C GLU A 82 22.28 9.64 3.95
N CYS A 83 21.44 8.73 3.47
CA CYS A 83 21.08 7.53 4.21
C CYS A 83 22.27 6.57 4.26
N LYS A 84 22.75 6.28 5.48
CA LYS A 84 23.85 5.35 5.79
C LYS A 84 23.37 4.05 6.47
N ALA A 85 22.06 3.81 6.47
CA ALA A 85 21.49 2.60 7.04
C ALA A 85 22.05 1.35 6.32
N PRO A 86 22.44 0.29 7.05
CA PRO A 86 22.94 -0.94 6.45
C PRO A 86 21.79 -1.76 5.86
N TYR A 87 22.12 -2.64 4.91
CA TYR A 87 21.21 -3.66 4.42
C TYR A 87 21.46 -4.98 5.13
N THR A 88 20.39 -5.74 5.32
CA THR A 88 20.36 -7.09 5.88
C THR A 88 19.38 -7.93 5.08
N ASP A 89 19.21 -9.20 5.45
CA ASP A 89 18.21 -10.10 4.86
C ASP A 89 16.76 -9.64 5.11
N GLU A 90 16.53 -8.67 6.01
CA GLU A 90 15.22 -8.04 6.24
C GLU A 90 15.08 -6.66 5.59
N GLY A 91 16.10 -6.25 4.82
CA GLY A 91 16.09 -5.01 4.05
C GLY A 91 16.94 -3.93 4.69
N LEU A 92 16.66 -2.68 4.30
CA LEU A 92 17.37 -1.50 4.81
C LEU A 92 16.98 -1.27 6.28
N GLN A 93 17.96 -1.31 7.17
CA GLN A 93 17.76 -1.14 8.61
C GLN A 93 17.73 0.35 8.96
N CYS A 94 16.56 0.97 8.86
CA CYS A 94 16.38 2.39 9.16
C CYS A 94 16.84 2.70 10.60
N THR A 95 17.78 3.62 10.73
CA THR A 95 18.32 4.09 12.02
C THR A 95 17.59 5.33 12.55
N GLU A 96 16.41 5.65 12.01
CA GLU A 96 15.58 6.77 12.47
C GLU A 96 16.28 8.14 12.46
N CYS A 97 17.15 8.34 11.45
CA CYS A 97 18.05 9.49 11.35
C CYS A 97 17.42 10.84 10.99
N GLY A 98 16.10 10.93 10.80
CA GLY A 98 15.42 12.20 10.47
C GLY A 98 15.53 12.69 9.02
N LYS A 99 16.26 12.00 8.14
CA LYS A 99 16.65 12.56 6.82
C LYS A 99 15.68 12.27 5.66
N CYS A 100 14.61 11.52 5.90
CA CYS A 100 13.65 11.15 4.87
C CYS A 100 12.29 10.76 5.45
N LYS A 101 11.31 10.53 4.59
CA LYS A 101 9.92 10.19 4.99
C LYS A 101 9.78 8.81 5.65
N ILE A 102 10.79 7.95 5.55
CA ILE A 102 10.77 6.62 6.17
C ILE A 102 10.80 6.73 7.69
N ASP A 103 11.65 7.60 8.24
CA ASP A 103 11.85 7.74 9.69
C ASP A 103 10.53 7.94 10.46
N PRO A 104 9.71 8.98 10.17
CA PRO A 104 8.47 9.18 10.90
C PRO A 104 7.48 8.02 10.76
N LEU A 105 7.49 7.30 9.63
CA LEU A 105 6.63 6.13 9.41
C LEU A 105 7.06 4.93 10.26
N ILE A 106 8.37 4.67 10.35
CA ILE A 106 8.93 3.63 11.23
C ILE A 106 8.63 3.94 12.69
N LYS A 107 8.84 5.20 13.13
CA LYS A 107 8.53 5.66 14.48
C LYS A 107 7.07 5.46 14.84
N GLU A 108 6.15 5.86 13.95
CA GLU A 108 4.72 5.71 14.19
C GLU A 108 4.30 4.23 14.23
N ALA A 109 4.82 3.40 13.33
CA ALA A 109 4.54 1.96 13.35
C ALA A 109 5.01 1.30 14.67
N LYS A 110 6.20 1.67 15.17
CA LYS A 110 6.69 1.21 16.48
C LYS A 110 5.79 1.68 17.62
N LYS A 111 5.42 2.96 17.64
CA LYS A 111 4.53 3.54 18.65
C LYS A 111 3.16 2.87 18.68
N LEU A 112 2.59 2.54 17.53
CA LEU A 112 1.31 1.83 17.41
C LEU A 112 1.43 0.33 17.74
N GLY A 113 2.65 -0.21 17.90
CA GLY A 113 2.90 -1.61 18.21
C GLY A 113 2.70 -2.54 17.02
N TYR A 114 3.09 -2.11 15.81
CA TYR A 114 3.14 -3.00 14.64
C TYR A 114 4.04 -4.20 14.91
N LYS A 115 3.67 -5.37 14.36
CA LYS A 115 4.50 -6.59 14.42
C LYS A 115 5.91 -6.36 13.85
N GLY A 116 6.00 -5.51 12.83
CA GLY A 116 7.24 -5.09 12.21
C GLY A 116 7.03 -3.97 11.21
N ALA A 117 8.09 -3.22 10.94
CA ALA A 117 8.12 -2.19 9.93
C ALA A 117 9.45 -2.31 9.16
N PHE A 118 9.38 -2.67 7.89
CA PHE A 118 10.53 -3.06 7.08
C PHE A 118 10.69 -2.14 5.88
N VAL A 119 11.93 -1.83 5.52
CA VAL A 119 12.24 -1.04 4.32
C VAL A 119 12.75 -1.98 3.24
N CYS A 120 11.89 -2.29 2.29
CA CYS A 120 12.10 -3.33 1.30
C CYS A 120 12.81 -2.79 0.06
N PRO A 121 13.96 -3.39 -0.34
CA PRO A 121 14.63 -2.99 -1.57
C PRO A 121 14.03 -3.50 -2.88
N GLY A 122 13.18 -4.53 -2.82
CA GLY A 122 12.54 -5.13 -3.98
C GLY A 122 11.42 -6.07 -3.56
N GLY A 123 10.72 -6.68 -4.51
CA GLY A 123 9.58 -7.55 -4.23
C GLY A 123 9.96 -8.88 -3.58
N SER A 124 11.14 -9.44 -3.86
CA SER A 124 11.58 -10.74 -3.35
C SER A 124 11.58 -10.78 -1.82
N ILE A 125 12.11 -9.73 -1.20
CA ILE A 125 12.19 -9.62 0.26
C ILE A 125 10.82 -9.47 0.91
N VAL A 126 9.85 -8.88 0.22
CA VAL A 126 8.46 -8.78 0.72
C VAL A 126 7.90 -10.19 0.92
N MET A 127 8.13 -11.09 -0.03
CA MET A 127 7.66 -12.47 0.06
C MET A 127 8.33 -13.24 1.19
N GLU A 128 9.63 -13.02 1.42
CA GLU A 128 10.37 -13.62 2.54
C GLU A 128 9.86 -13.12 3.89
N LEU A 129 9.66 -11.81 4.03
CA LEU A 129 9.10 -11.20 5.24
C LEU A 129 7.68 -11.72 5.53
N ILE A 130 6.83 -11.83 4.51
CA ILE A 130 5.47 -12.39 4.69
C ILE A 130 5.55 -13.84 5.19
N LYS A 131 6.41 -14.68 4.60
CA LYS A 131 6.60 -16.08 5.02
C LYS A 131 7.15 -16.19 6.45
N LYS A 132 8.10 -15.33 6.82
CA LYS A 132 8.77 -15.31 8.11
C LYS A 132 7.85 -14.83 9.24
N TYR A 133 7.21 -13.67 9.07
CA TYR A 133 6.43 -13.02 10.14
C TYR A 133 4.96 -13.41 10.17
N ARG A 134 4.46 -14.01 9.08
CA ARG A 134 3.05 -14.41 8.89
C ARG A 134 2.09 -13.33 9.41
N PRO A 135 2.17 -12.09 8.89
CA PRO A 135 1.26 -11.03 9.30
C PRO A 135 -0.16 -11.36 8.87
N LYS A 136 -1.15 -10.91 9.65
CA LYS A 136 -2.57 -11.01 9.24
C LYS A 136 -3.00 -9.86 8.34
N ALA A 137 -2.25 -8.76 8.35
CA ALA A 137 -2.45 -7.64 7.45
C ALA A 137 -1.14 -6.92 7.13
N VAL A 138 -1.05 -6.33 5.94
CA VAL A 138 0.13 -5.60 5.46
C VAL A 138 -0.31 -4.25 4.94
N LEU A 139 0.49 -3.22 5.19
CA LEU A 139 0.38 -1.89 4.58
C LEU A 139 1.66 -1.54 3.85
#